data_AF-A0A353Z689-F1
#
_entry.id   AF-A0A353Z689-F1
#
_cell.length_a   1.000
_cell.length_b   1.000
_cell.length_c   1.000
_cell.angle_alpha   90.00
_cell.angle_beta   90.00
_cell.angle_gamma   90.00
#
_symmetry.space_group_name_H-M   'P 1'
#
loop_
_entity.id
_entity.type
_entity.pdbx_description
1 polymer ?
#
loop_
_entity_poly.entity_id
_entity_poly.type
_entity_poly.pdbx_seq_one_letter_code
_entity_poly.pdbx_strand_id
1 'polypeptide(L)'
;MARNGGPAEDRRPLASSPRRRWWWLLVAPAWLLFVPLWCAWGLGQIYRDQYAGWERFFHLPAPVVAAAGLGLLALCAVSRRRRLGLVAGLFVAWPLAIVVLSDNHWLRPRIPPSGPSPSGPLRLLDWNVCHGMGGWANVLATLDRERPDILVLAEYAPGDSRQFQHHLESLNTLLQSWGWEVPHVVPSGSVLIASRFALLRTERLRLPCSDCVLVDFEDDAGSSLRVLVLDLPSGLRAHRDPLLRKVNAIITTTQPDLVVGDFNAVRQATQLQPPPQGYR
;
A
#
# COMPACT_ATOMS: atom_id res chain seq x y z
N MET A 1 -21.03 -52.78 -59.91
CA MET A 1 -20.11 -52.05 -59.02
C MET A 1 -19.77 -50.71 -59.66
N ALA A 2 -20.54 -49.66 -59.36
CA ALA A 2 -20.36 -48.33 -59.93
C ALA A 2 -19.41 -47.50 -59.05
N ARG A 3 -18.28 -47.06 -59.61
CA ARG A 3 -17.37 -46.10 -58.98
C ARG A 3 -17.93 -44.69 -59.20
N ASN A 4 -18.48 -44.08 -58.16
CA ASN A 4 -18.84 -42.66 -58.14
C ASN A 4 -17.57 -41.80 -58.27
N GLY A 5 -17.27 -41.35 -59.48
CA GLY A 5 -16.27 -40.34 -59.76
C GLY A 5 -16.82 -38.96 -59.37
N GLY A 6 -16.56 -38.56 -58.12
CA GLY A 6 -16.83 -37.20 -57.67
C GLY A 6 -15.93 -36.21 -58.43
N PRO A 7 -16.46 -35.08 -58.92
CA PRO A 7 -15.69 -34.09 -59.67
C PRO A 7 -14.51 -33.60 -58.83
N ALA A 8 -13.33 -33.57 -59.44
CA ALA A 8 -12.11 -33.04 -58.84
C ALA A 8 -12.34 -31.57 -58.48
N GLU A 9 -12.64 -31.34 -57.20
CA GLU A 9 -12.87 -30.02 -56.63
C GLU A 9 -11.58 -29.21 -56.76
N ASP A 10 -11.60 -28.22 -57.66
CA ASP A 10 -10.54 -27.27 -57.95
C ASP A 10 -10.23 -26.45 -56.70
N ARG A 11 -9.40 -27.01 -55.80
CA ARG A 11 -8.88 -26.34 -54.60
C ARG A 11 -7.91 -25.25 -55.02
N ARG A 12 -8.45 -24.14 -55.54
CA ARG A 12 -7.68 -22.93 -55.75
C ARG A 12 -7.03 -22.56 -54.41
N PRO A 13 -5.70 -22.41 -54.33
CA PRO A 13 -5.05 -22.02 -53.10
C PRO A 13 -5.63 -20.67 -52.69
N LEU A 14 -6.36 -20.66 -51.57
CA LEU A 14 -6.87 -19.45 -50.94
C LEU A 14 -5.67 -18.53 -50.70
N ALA A 15 -5.50 -17.57 -51.61
CA ALA A 15 -4.45 -16.57 -51.52
C ALA A 15 -4.51 -15.98 -50.12
N SER A 16 -3.49 -16.24 -49.32
CA SER A 16 -3.47 -15.85 -47.92
C SER A 16 -3.67 -14.34 -47.84
N SER A 17 -4.83 -13.90 -47.36
CA SER A 17 -5.21 -12.49 -47.41
C SER A 17 -4.10 -11.65 -46.75
N PRO A 18 -3.60 -10.58 -47.39
CA PRO A 18 -2.52 -9.75 -46.86
C PRO A 18 -2.80 -9.23 -45.45
N ARG A 19 -4.08 -9.11 -45.06
CA ARG A 19 -4.55 -8.78 -43.70
C ARG A 19 -3.97 -9.68 -42.59
N ARG A 20 -3.58 -10.93 -42.86
CA ARG A 20 -2.98 -11.81 -41.84
C ARG A 20 -1.54 -11.45 -41.47
N ARG A 21 -0.79 -10.79 -42.36
CA ARG A 21 0.61 -10.42 -42.11
C ARG A 21 0.72 -9.20 -41.18
N TRP A 22 -0.17 -8.22 -41.33
CA TRP A 22 -0.19 -7.00 -40.50
C TRP A 22 -0.39 -7.28 -39.01
N TRP A 23 -1.20 -8.27 -38.64
CA TRP A 23 -1.40 -8.61 -37.22
C TRP A 23 -0.15 -9.16 -36.55
N TRP A 24 0.72 -9.86 -37.27
CA TRP A 24 1.98 -10.33 -36.70
C TRP A 24 2.91 -9.17 -36.36
N LEU A 25 2.87 -8.08 -37.14
CA LEU A 25 3.63 -6.86 -36.89
C LEU A 25 3.16 -6.10 -35.64
N LEU A 26 1.95 -6.38 -35.14
CA LEU A 26 1.43 -5.76 -33.91
C LEU A 26 1.54 -6.70 -32.71
N VAL A 27 1.16 -7.98 -32.88
CA VAL A 27 1.13 -8.96 -31.79
C VAL A 27 2.53 -9.32 -31.32
N ALA A 28 3.49 -9.53 -32.24
CA ALA A 28 4.84 -9.94 -31.83
C ALA A 28 5.58 -8.86 -31.04
N PRO A 29 5.59 -7.57 -31.45
CA PRO A 29 6.18 -6.51 -30.64
C PRO A 29 5.47 -6.33 -29.29
N ALA A 30 4.14 -6.47 -29.25
CA ALA A 30 3.40 -6.39 -28.00
C ALA A 30 3.84 -7.47 -27.00
N TRP A 31 4.06 -8.71 -27.47
CA TRP A 31 4.65 -9.78 -26.66
C TRP A 31 6.09 -9.46 -26.21
N LEU A 32 6.91 -8.94 -27.12
CA LEU A 32 8.31 -8.57 -26.83
C LEU A 32 8.43 -7.46 -25.79
N LEU A 33 7.44 -6.58 -25.68
CA LEU A 33 7.40 -5.54 -24.65
C LEU A 33 6.76 -6.04 -23.34
N PHE A 34 5.68 -6.81 -23.45
CA PHE A 34 4.93 -7.27 -22.29
C PHE A 34 5.69 -8.29 -21.45
N VAL A 35 6.38 -9.26 -22.06
CA VAL A 35 7.08 -10.30 -21.31
C VAL A 35 8.20 -9.73 -20.43
N PRO A 36 9.10 -8.86 -20.92
CA PRO A 36 10.09 -8.23 -20.06
C PRO A 36 9.47 -7.39 -18.96
N LEU A 37 8.39 -6.65 -19.24
CA LEU A 37 7.68 -5.87 -18.23
C LEU A 37 7.12 -6.78 -17.12
N TRP A 38 6.46 -7.88 -17.51
CA TRP A 38 5.89 -8.86 -16.58
C TRP A 38 6.97 -9.56 -15.76
N CYS A 39 8.06 -10.00 -16.40
CA CYS A 39 9.20 -10.62 -15.72
C CYS A 39 9.88 -9.64 -14.77
N ALA A 40 10.13 -8.41 -15.19
CA ALA A 40 10.73 -7.39 -14.36
C ALA A 40 9.88 -7.11 -13.12
N TRP A 41 8.57 -6.91 -13.32
CA TRP A 41 7.62 -6.75 -12.21
C TRP A 41 7.59 -7.98 -11.29
N GLY A 42 7.50 -9.20 -11.83
CA GLY A 42 7.47 -10.43 -11.05
C GLY A 42 8.75 -10.66 -10.25
N LEU A 43 9.91 -10.41 -10.85
CA LEU A 43 11.19 -10.43 -10.15
C LEU A 43 11.27 -9.33 -9.09
N GLY A 44 10.70 -8.15 -9.35
CA GLY A 44 10.51 -7.10 -8.36
C GLY A 44 9.68 -7.58 -7.16
N GLN A 45 8.58 -8.31 -7.39
CA GLN A 45 7.78 -8.85 -6.29
C GLN A 45 8.52 -9.90 -5.45
N ILE A 46 9.35 -10.74 -6.08
CA ILE A 46 10.05 -11.86 -5.41
C ILE A 46 11.34 -11.40 -4.71
N TYR A 47 12.13 -10.55 -5.37
CA TYR A 47 13.50 -10.24 -4.98
C TYR A 47 13.71 -8.80 -4.48
N ARG A 48 12.64 -7.99 -4.36
CA ARG A 48 12.73 -6.58 -3.88
C ARG A 48 13.55 -6.41 -2.60
N ASP A 49 13.36 -7.33 -1.67
CA ASP A 49 13.96 -7.28 -0.33
C ASP A 49 15.42 -7.77 -0.33
N GLN A 50 15.87 -8.46 -1.38
CA GLN A 50 17.20 -9.07 -1.41
C GLN A 50 18.24 -8.20 -2.10
N TYR A 51 17.82 -7.39 -3.08
CA TYR A 51 18.73 -6.56 -3.85
C TYR A 51 18.13 -5.19 -4.14
N ALA A 52 18.89 -4.13 -3.84
CA ALA A 52 18.48 -2.74 -4.06
C ALA A 52 18.09 -2.41 -5.52
N GLY A 53 18.53 -3.21 -6.50
CA GLY A 53 18.13 -3.04 -7.90
C GLY A 53 16.69 -3.46 -8.20
N TRP A 54 16.17 -4.49 -7.52
CA TRP A 54 14.84 -5.05 -7.81
C TRP A 54 13.69 -4.22 -7.24
N GLU A 55 13.96 -3.38 -6.24
CA GLU A 55 13.01 -2.43 -5.66
C GLU A 55 12.36 -1.55 -6.75
N ARG A 56 13.14 -1.10 -7.76
CA ARG A 56 12.61 -0.26 -8.84
C ARG A 56 11.52 -0.96 -9.65
N PHE A 57 11.62 -2.27 -9.83
CA PHE A 57 10.62 -3.04 -10.56
C PHE A 57 9.43 -3.43 -9.70
N PHE A 58 9.58 -3.46 -8.37
CA PHE A 58 8.46 -3.58 -7.46
C PHE A 58 7.52 -2.37 -7.54
N HIS A 59 8.07 -1.17 -7.75
CA HIS A 59 7.28 0.05 -7.93
C HIS A 59 6.51 0.13 -9.26
N LEU A 60 6.68 -0.83 -10.17
CA LEU A 60 5.77 -0.96 -11.31
C LEU A 60 4.37 -1.33 -10.77
N PRO A 61 3.36 -0.46 -10.89
CA PRO A 61 2.07 -0.73 -10.31
C PRO A 61 1.48 -1.98 -10.97
N ALA A 62 1.03 -2.95 -10.18
CA ALA A 62 0.33 -4.14 -10.70
C ALA A 62 -0.83 -3.78 -11.66
N PRO A 63 -1.59 -2.68 -11.47
CA PRO A 63 -2.58 -2.22 -12.45
C PRO A 63 -2.01 -1.91 -13.84
N VAL A 64 -0.79 -1.36 -13.93
CA VAL A 64 -0.14 -1.05 -15.23
C VAL A 64 0.22 -2.34 -15.96
N VAL A 65 0.78 -3.32 -15.25
CA VAL A 65 1.12 -4.63 -15.83
C VAL A 65 -0.14 -5.37 -16.26
N ALA A 66 -1.19 -5.35 -15.42
CA ALA A 66 -2.49 -5.93 -15.75
C ALA A 66 -3.12 -5.27 -16.99
N ALA A 67 -3.10 -3.93 -17.08
CA ALA A 67 -3.64 -3.19 -18.22
C ALA A 67 -2.89 -3.51 -19.52
N ALA A 68 -1.55 -3.57 -19.48
CA ALA A 68 -0.74 -3.97 -20.64
C ALA A 68 -1.08 -5.40 -21.11
N GLY A 69 -1.25 -6.33 -20.17
CA GLY A 69 -1.66 -7.70 -20.46
C GLY A 69 -3.07 -7.77 -21.05
N LEU A 70 -4.03 -7.00 -20.52
CA LEU A 70 -5.40 -6.94 -21.04
C LEU A 70 -5.43 -6.38 -22.46
N GLY A 71 -4.61 -5.38 -22.76
CA GLY A 71 -4.40 -4.88 -24.12
C GLY A 71 -3.86 -5.96 -25.07
N LEU A 72 -2.87 -6.73 -24.63
CA LEU A 72 -2.33 -7.87 -25.39
C LEU A 72 -3.38 -8.96 -25.62
N LEU A 73 -4.19 -9.27 -24.61
CA LEU A 73 -5.30 -10.22 -24.69
C LEU A 73 -6.34 -9.77 -25.72
N ALA A 74 -6.75 -8.50 -25.67
CA ALA A 74 -7.68 -7.90 -26.63
C ALA A 74 -7.12 -7.94 -28.06
N LEU A 75 -5.83 -7.62 -28.23
CA LEU A 75 -5.15 -7.70 -29.53
C LEU A 75 -5.12 -9.14 -30.08
N CYS A 76 -4.87 -10.12 -29.22
CA CYS A 76 -4.93 -11.55 -29.59
C CYS A 76 -6.36 -11.98 -29.97
N ALA A 77 -7.38 -11.46 -29.28
CA ALA A 77 -8.78 -11.75 -29.57
C ALA A 77 -9.20 -11.19 -30.94
N VAL A 78 -8.91 -9.91 -31.22
CA VAL A 78 -9.23 -9.24 -32.49
C VAL A 78 -8.49 -9.87 -33.67
N SER A 79 -7.24 -10.28 -33.47
CA SER A 79 -6.45 -11.00 -34.49
C SER A 79 -6.82 -12.50 -34.62
N ARG A 80 -7.84 -12.96 -33.89
CA ARG A 80 -8.34 -14.35 -33.84
C ARG A 80 -7.26 -15.37 -33.46
N ARG A 81 -6.26 -14.96 -32.67
CA ARG A 81 -5.14 -15.79 -32.19
C ARG A 81 -5.48 -16.42 -30.84
N ARG A 82 -6.49 -17.29 -30.82
CA ARG A 82 -7.04 -17.87 -29.58
C ARG A 82 -5.98 -18.49 -28.66
N ARG A 83 -5.02 -19.25 -29.22
CA ARG A 83 -3.94 -19.87 -28.44
C ARG A 83 -3.06 -18.84 -27.72
N LEU A 84 -2.63 -17.79 -28.43
CA LEU A 84 -1.85 -16.71 -27.82
C LEU A 84 -2.67 -15.91 -26.81
N GLY A 85 -3.96 -15.70 -27.09
CA GLY A 85 -4.89 -15.07 -26.15
C GLY A 85 -4.99 -15.84 -24.83
N LEU A 86 -5.09 -17.18 -24.88
CA LEU A 86 -5.10 -18.00 -23.66
C LEU A 86 -3.82 -17.81 -22.83
N VAL A 87 -2.65 -17.82 -23.49
CA VAL A 87 -1.37 -17.59 -22.80
C VAL A 87 -1.33 -16.18 -22.20
N ALA A 88 -1.73 -15.14 -22.93
CA ALA A 88 -1.81 -13.77 -22.40
C ALA A 88 -2.76 -13.70 -21.19
N GLY A 89 -3.90 -14.38 -21.26
CA GLY A 89 -4.86 -14.46 -20.15
C GLY A 89 -4.25 -15.05 -18.88
N LEU A 90 -3.43 -16.09 -18.99
CA LEU A 90 -2.71 -16.66 -17.84
C LEU A 90 -1.72 -15.66 -17.23
N PHE A 91 -0.96 -14.94 -18.06
CA PHE A 91 -0.04 -13.90 -17.58
C PHE A 91 -0.76 -12.73 -16.89
N VAL A 92 -1.96 -12.36 -17.37
CA VAL A 92 -2.78 -11.29 -16.78
C VAL A 92 -3.43 -11.72 -15.48
N ALA A 93 -3.84 -12.98 -15.36
CA ALA A 93 -4.55 -13.50 -14.19
C ALA A 93 -3.74 -13.30 -12.90
N TRP A 94 -2.42 -13.46 -12.96
CA TRP A 94 -1.54 -13.31 -11.79
C TRP A 94 -1.52 -11.87 -11.20
N PRO A 95 -1.15 -10.80 -11.94
CA PRO A 95 -1.18 -9.44 -11.42
C PRO A 95 -2.60 -8.99 -11.03
N LEU A 96 -3.64 -9.43 -11.75
CA LEU A 96 -5.02 -9.17 -11.33
C LEU A 96 -5.37 -9.85 -10.01
N ALA A 97 -4.94 -11.09 -9.80
CA ALA A 97 -5.17 -11.79 -8.54
C ALA A 97 -4.49 -11.06 -7.37
N ILE A 98 -3.28 -10.52 -7.57
CA ILE A 98 -2.62 -9.66 -6.57
C ILE A 98 -3.46 -8.40 -6.31
N VAL A 99 -3.80 -7.62 -7.34
CA VAL A 99 -4.60 -6.40 -7.17
C VAL A 99 -5.94 -6.69 -6.47
N VAL A 100 -6.63 -7.76 -6.84
CA VAL A 100 -7.95 -8.09 -6.31
C VAL A 100 -7.85 -8.73 -4.92
N LEU A 101 -6.90 -9.63 -4.66
CA LEU A 101 -6.90 -10.43 -3.44
C LEU A 101 -5.96 -9.89 -2.35
N SER A 102 -4.82 -9.29 -2.72
CA SER A 102 -3.88 -8.73 -1.74
C SER A 102 -4.11 -7.25 -1.48
N ASP A 103 -4.37 -6.47 -2.54
CA ASP A 103 -4.34 -5.01 -2.43
C ASP A 103 -5.74 -4.40 -2.19
N ASN A 104 -6.80 -5.05 -2.68
CA ASN A 104 -8.16 -4.60 -2.46
C ASN A 104 -8.75 -5.16 -1.16
N HIS A 105 -8.93 -4.28 -0.18
CA HIS A 105 -9.72 -4.54 1.02
C HIS A 105 -11.22 -4.51 0.72
N TRP A 106 -11.73 -5.55 0.07
CA TRP A 106 -13.18 -5.69 -0.20
C TRP A 106 -14.01 -5.70 1.08
N LEU A 107 -13.44 -6.27 2.14
CA LEU A 107 -14.04 -6.30 3.46
C LEU A 107 -13.33 -5.25 4.30
N ARG A 108 -13.91 -4.05 4.38
CA ARG A 108 -13.57 -3.14 5.47
C ARG A 108 -14.02 -3.84 6.77
N PRO A 109 -13.14 -4.01 7.77
CA PRO A 109 -13.60 -4.43 9.09
C PRO A 109 -14.76 -3.52 9.48
N ARG A 110 -15.90 -4.11 9.85
CA ARG A 110 -16.98 -3.31 10.45
C ARG A 110 -16.44 -2.79 11.76
N ILE A 111 -15.97 -1.56 11.77
CA ILE A 111 -15.67 -0.82 12.98
C ILE A 111 -17.02 -0.72 13.71
N PRO A 112 -17.15 -1.27 14.93
CA PRO A 112 -18.38 -1.16 15.69
C PRO A 112 -18.80 0.32 15.78
N PRO A 113 -20.11 0.64 15.65
CA PRO A 113 -20.57 2.01 15.74
C PRO A 113 -20.14 2.67 17.05
N SER A 114 -19.78 3.94 16.92
CA SER A 114 -18.91 4.72 17.80
C SER A 114 -19.55 5.08 19.15
N GLY A 115 -18.72 5.00 20.19
CA GLY A 115 -18.91 5.64 21.48
C GLY A 115 -17.64 5.40 22.32
N PRO A 116 -17.16 6.38 23.11
CA PRO A 116 -16.10 6.14 24.09
C PRO A 116 -16.67 5.20 25.15
N SER A 117 -16.58 3.90 24.90
CA SER A 117 -16.88 2.91 25.93
C SER A 117 -15.59 2.69 26.71
N PRO A 118 -15.53 3.04 28.00
CA PRO A 118 -14.34 2.81 28.83
C PRO A 118 -13.97 1.32 28.93
N SER A 119 -14.87 0.42 28.51
CA SER A 119 -14.64 -1.02 28.45
C SER A 119 -14.53 -1.58 27.02
N GLY A 120 -14.48 -0.72 26.01
CA GLY A 120 -14.38 -1.10 24.59
C GLY A 120 -12.95 -1.43 24.16
N PRO A 121 -12.76 -2.09 23.01
CA PRO A 121 -11.44 -2.25 22.42
C PRO A 121 -10.84 -0.89 22.08
N LEU A 122 -9.53 -0.73 22.33
CA LEU A 122 -8.75 0.44 21.96
C LEU A 122 -8.88 0.74 20.45
N ARG A 123 -9.18 1.99 20.10
CA ARG A 123 -9.33 2.46 18.72
C ARG A 123 -8.16 3.35 18.36
N LEU A 124 -7.29 2.87 17.48
CA LEU A 124 -6.18 3.64 16.95
C LEU A 124 -6.40 3.95 15.47
N LEU A 125 -6.20 5.21 15.09
CA LEU A 125 -6.17 5.63 13.69
C LEU A 125 -4.76 6.11 13.35
N ASP A 126 -4.14 5.42 12.40
CA ASP A 126 -2.88 5.80 11.78
C ASP A 126 -3.15 6.16 10.32
N TRP A 127 -2.77 7.37 9.91
CA TRP A 127 -3.04 7.88 8.58
C TRP A 127 -1.93 8.82 8.08
N ASN A 128 -1.26 8.40 7.01
CA ASN A 128 -0.50 9.35 6.17
C ASN A 128 -1.50 10.25 5.41
N VAL A 129 -1.60 11.52 5.83
CA VAL A 129 -2.55 12.49 5.28
C VAL A 129 -2.00 13.22 4.06
N CYS A 130 -0.76 12.91 3.64
CA CYS A 130 -0.08 13.52 2.50
C CYS A 130 -0.23 15.04 2.48
N HIS A 131 0.15 15.69 3.59
CA HIS A 131 0.05 17.14 3.81
C HIS A 131 -1.36 17.73 3.62
N GLY A 132 -2.40 16.90 3.69
CA GLY A 132 -3.78 17.31 3.44
C GLY A 132 -4.10 17.56 1.96
N MET A 133 -3.37 16.95 1.00
CA MET A 133 -3.59 17.13 -0.44
C MET A 133 -5.03 16.81 -0.90
N GLY A 134 -5.74 15.93 -0.19
CA GLY A 134 -7.16 15.63 -0.43
C GLY A 134 -8.16 16.66 0.13
N GLY A 135 -7.65 17.78 0.68
CA GLY A 135 -8.43 18.80 1.38
C GLY A 135 -8.51 18.56 2.88
N TRP A 136 -8.01 19.50 3.69
CA TRP A 136 -7.98 19.38 5.16
C TRP A 136 -9.37 19.19 5.78
N ALA A 137 -10.41 19.81 5.22
CA ALA A 137 -11.79 19.62 5.67
C ALA A 137 -12.25 18.15 5.54
N ASN A 138 -11.82 17.43 4.50
CA ASN A 138 -12.15 16.01 4.32
C ASN A 138 -11.41 15.12 5.33
N VAL A 139 -10.18 15.50 5.70
CA VAL A 139 -9.44 14.86 6.78
C VAL A 139 -10.20 15.01 8.08
N LEU A 140 -10.56 16.23 8.47
CA LEU A 140 -11.32 16.51 9.69
C LEU A 140 -12.68 15.80 9.72
N ALA A 141 -13.44 15.81 8.62
CA ALA A 141 -14.72 15.11 8.54
C ALA A 141 -14.58 13.58 8.68
N THR A 142 -13.49 13.01 8.16
CA THR A 142 -13.17 11.59 8.36
C THR A 142 -12.82 11.32 9.81
N LEU A 143 -11.97 12.14 10.41
CA LEU A 143 -11.60 12.02 11.82
C LEU A 143 -12.83 12.12 12.73
N ASP A 144 -13.76 13.04 12.50
CA ASP A 144 -14.98 13.19 13.29
C ASP A 144 -15.92 11.98 13.17
N ARG A 145 -15.93 11.32 12.02
CA ARG A 145 -16.68 10.07 11.84
C ARG A 145 -16.04 8.92 12.61
N GLU A 146 -14.71 8.79 12.52
CA GLU A 146 -14.00 7.66 13.12
C GLU A 146 -13.86 7.82 14.64
N ARG A 147 -13.60 9.02 15.19
CA ARG A 147 -13.38 9.28 16.64
C ARG A 147 -12.48 8.24 17.32
N PRO A 148 -11.21 8.09 16.89
CA PRO A 148 -10.28 7.16 17.53
C PRO A 148 -9.97 7.58 18.98
N ASP A 149 -9.41 6.68 19.78
CA ASP A 149 -8.84 7.00 21.11
C ASP A 149 -7.41 7.54 20.99
N ILE A 150 -6.66 7.04 19.99
CA ILE A 150 -5.30 7.46 19.63
C ILE A 150 -5.26 7.79 18.15
N LEU A 151 -4.72 8.96 17.83
CA LEU A 151 -4.56 9.49 16.49
C LEU A 151 -3.07 9.64 16.16
N VAL A 152 -2.64 9.06 15.04
CA VAL A 152 -1.32 9.23 14.45
C VAL A 152 -1.51 9.71 13.02
N LEU A 153 -0.97 10.90 12.73
CA LEU A 153 -0.99 11.49 11.39
C LEU A 153 0.44 11.63 10.88
N ALA A 154 0.80 10.86 9.85
CA ALA A 154 2.05 11.02 9.11
C ALA A 154 1.89 12.03 7.97
N GLU A 155 3.00 12.65 7.54
CA GLU A 155 3.01 13.78 6.59
C GLU A 155 2.01 14.89 6.96
N TYR A 156 1.83 15.15 8.25
CA TYR A 156 0.87 16.14 8.72
C TYR A 156 1.29 17.58 8.39
N ALA A 157 2.60 17.86 8.45
CA ALA A 157 3.11 19.22 8.36
C ALA A 157 3.35 19.64 6.91
N PRO A 158 2.59 20.61 6.35
CA PRO A 158 2.97 21.24 5.09
C PRO A 158 4.28 22.03 5.30
N GLY A 159 5.07 22.18 4.24
CA GLY A 159 6.31 22.97 4.29
C GLY A 159 6.12 24.45 4.68
N ASP A 160 4.88 24.96 4.68
CA ASP A 160 4.52 26.31 5.13
C ASP A 160 4.03 26.33 6.59
N SER A 161 4.75 27.07 7.43
CA SER A 161 4.43 27.25 8.85
C SER A 161 3.03 27.81 9.10
N ARG A 162 2.47 28.66 8.21
CA ARG A 162 1.12 29.21 8.40
C ARG A 162 0.04 28.16 8.21
N GLN A 163 0.17 27.36 7.15
CA GLN A 163 -0.76 26.28 6.87
C GLN A 163 -0.71 25.22 7.96
N PHE A 164 0.49 24.92 8.48
CA PHE A 164 0.67 24.02 9.62
C PHE A 164 -0.10 24.48 10.86
N GLN A 165 0.02 25.77 11.24
CA GLN A 165 -0.69 26.30 12.41
C GLN A 165 -2.21 26.25 12.22
N HIS A 166 -2.71 26.62 11.03
CA HIS A 166 -4.13 26.53 10.73
C HIS A 166 -4.67 25.09 10.81
N HIS A 167 -3.91 24.11 10.29
CA HIS A 167 -4.28 22.69 10.42
C HIS A 167 -4.34 22.28 11.89
N LEU A 168 -3.41 22.77 12.71
CA LEU A 168 -3.26 22.39 14.11
C LEU A 168 -4.39 22.97 14.96
N GLU A 169 -4.73 24.24 14.74
CA GLU A 169 -5.87 24.90 15.37
C GLU A 169 -7.19 24.19 15.04
N SER A 170 -7.39 23.85 13.76
CA SER A 170 -8.60 23.15 13.31
C SER A 170 -8.70 21.73 13.91
N LEU A 171 -7.57 21.01 13.99
CA LEU A 171 -7.50 19.71 14.63
C LEU A 171 -7.78 19.81 16.14
N ASN A 172 -7.13 20.75 16.83
CA ASN A 172 -7.36 20.96 18.26
C ASN A 172 -8.82 21.28 18.57
N THR A 173 -9.46 22.12 17.73
CA THR A 173 -10.89 22.42 17.85
C THR A 173 -11.74 21.15 17.73
N LEU A 174 -11.42 20.28 16.78
CA LEU A 174 -12.11 19.00 16.60
C LEU A 174 -11.90 18.08 17.82
N LEU A 175 -10.67 17.91 18.28
CA LEU A 175 -10.34 17.04 19.42
C LEU A 175 -11.00 17.54 20.72
N GLN A 176 -11.03 18.86 20.94
CA GLN A 176 -11.76 19.47 22.06
C GLN A 176 -13.28 19.22 21.97
N SER A 177 -13.85 19.24 20.75
CA SER A 177 -15.27 18.90 20.55
C SER A 177 -15.61 17.45 20.90
N TRP A 178 -14.60 16.56 20.94
CA TRP A 178 -14.74 15.19 21.43
C TRP A 178 -14.59 15.07 22.96
N GLY A 179 -14.24 16.16 23.65
CA GLY A 179 -13.97 16.18 25.08
C GLY A 179 -12.52 15.86 25.46
N TRP A 180 -11.56 15.95 24.53
CA TRP A 180 -10.14 15.79 24.87
C TRP A 180 -9.62 17.07 25.53
N GLU A 181 -9.33 17.01 26.83
CA GLU A 181 -9.05 18.22 27.64
C GLU A 181 -7.76 18.95 27.19
N VAL A 182 -6.73 18.22 26.75
CA VAL A 182 -5.54 18.78 26.09
C VAL A 182 -4.99 17.73 25.12
N PRO A 183 -5.16 17.86 23.79
CA PRO A 183 -4.53 16.93 22.87
C PRO A 183 -3.01 17.07 23.00
N HIS A 184 -2.36 16.00 23.43
CA HIS A 184 -0.91 15.94 23.50
C HIS A 184 -0.33 15.81 22.09
N VAL A 185 -0.08 16.95 21.45
CA VAL A 185 0.52 17.00 20.12
C VAL A 185 2.03 16.89 20.24
N VAL A 186 2.59 15.78 19.77
CA VAL A 186 4.03 15.58 19.65
C VAL A 186 4.44 15.84 18.20
N PRO A 187 4.94 17.03 17.85
CA PRO A 187 5.53 17.26 16.54
C PRO A 187 6.91 16.61 16.51
N SER A 188 7.03 15.49 15.82
CA SER A 188 8.33 14.89 15.49
C SER A 188 8.44 14.84 13.98
N GLY A 189 9.09 15.86 13.41
CA GLY A 189 9.26 15.97 11.97
C GLY A 189 7.90 16.05 11.26
N SER A 190 7.57 15.01 10.50
CA SER A 190 6.32 14.90 9.71
C SER A 190 5.16 14.24 10.45
N VAL A 191 5.38 13.74 11.67
CA VAL A 191 4.37 13.00 12.44
C VAL A 191 3.72 13.89 13.49
N LEU A 192 2.39 13.78 13.60
CA LEU A 192 1.58 14.27 14.69
C LEU A 192 0.95 13.09 15.42
N ILE A 193 1.05 13.08 16.75
CA ILE A 193 0.40 12.11 17.62
C ILE A 193 -0.58 12.89 18.50
N ALA A 194 -1.78 12.37 18.72
CA ALA A 194 -2.74 12.89 19.68
C ALA A 194 -3.50 11.73 20.33
N SER A 195 -3.94 11.90 21.58
CA SER A 195 -4.61 10.84 22.34
C SER A 195 -5.60 11.45 23.34
N ARG A 196 -6.66 10.70 23.65
CA ARG A 196 -7.55 11.01 24.78
C ARG A 196 -6.94 10.65 26.14
N PHE A 197 -5.95 9.77 26.13
CA PHE A 197 -5.27 9.27 27.32
C PHE A 197 -4.20 10.26 27.78
N ALA A 198 -3.89 10.23 29.08
CA ALA A 198 -2.87 11.09 29.65
C ALA A 198 -1.50 10.72 29.07
N LEU A 199 -0.76 11.70 28.53
CA LEU A 199 0.60 11.48 28.08
C LEU A 199 1.54 11.46 29.28
N LEU A 200 2.18 10.31 29.53
CA LEU A 200 3.17 10.15 30.59
C LEU A 200 4.56 10.54 30.12
N ARG A 201 4.96 10.06 28.94
CA ARG A 201 6.32 10.24 28.42
C ARG A 201 6.36 10.24 26.91
N THR A 202 7.30 10.99 26.36
CA THR A 202 7.67 10.94 24.95
C THR A 202 9.19 10.83 24.84
N GLU A 203 9.66 9.88 24.04
CA GLU A 203 11.07 9.68 23.77
C GLU A 203 11.31 9.54 22.27
N ARG A 204 12.11 10.44 21.70
CA ARG A 204 12.54 10.32 20.31
C ARG A 204 13.75 9.39 20.22
N LEU A 205 13.56 8.27 19.55
CA LEU A 205 14.60 7.28 19.33
C LEU A 205 15.39 7.62 18.06
N ARG A 206 16.69 7.30 18.07
CA ARG A 206 17.57 7.58 16.94
C ARG A 206 17.35 6.57 15.82
N LEU A 207 16.63 6.99 14.78
CA LEU A 207 16.52 6.26 13.52
C LEU A 207 16.92 7.20 12.36
N PRO A 208 17.92 6.85 11.52
CA PRO A 208 18.39 7.75 10.47
C PRO A 208 17.29 8.14 9.48
N CYS A 209 17.16 9.44 9.21
CA CYS A 209 16.23 10.00 8.23
C CYS A 209 14.77 9.56 8.40
N SER A 210 14.36 9.25 9.63
CA SER A 210 13.03 8.74 9.96
C SER A 210 12.56 9.36 11.27
N ASP A 211 11.25 9.49 11.45
CA ASP A 211 10.68 9.76 12.77
C ASP A 211 10.41 8.43 13.47
N CYS A 212 10.90 8.33 14.70
CA CYS A 212 10.76 7.15 15.55
C CYS A 212 10.57 7.64 16.98
N VAL A 213 9.33 7.56 17.46
CA VAL A 213 8.92 8.16 18.73
C VAL A 213 8.26 7.08 19.57
N LEU A 214 8.76 6.87 20.78
CA LEU A 214 8.14 6.05 21.79
C LEU A 214 7.29 6.95 22.70
N VAL A 215 6.02 6.60 22.85
CA VAL A 215 5.05 7.37 23.62
C VAL A 215 4.41 6.47 24.67
N ASP A 216 4.46 6.89 25.93
CA ASP A 216 3.78 6.21 27.03
C ASP A 216 2.52 7.01 27.37
N PHE A 217 1.37 6.34 27.31
CA PHE A 217 0.08 6.86 27.74
C PHE A 217 -0.40 6.15 29.01
N GLU A 218 -1.28 6.79 29.78
CA GLU A 218 -2.06 6.18 30.85
C GLU A 218 -3.55 6.21 30.49
N ASP A 219 -4.17 5.04 30.44
CA ASP A 219 -5.60 4.93 30.16
C ASP A 219 -6.48 5.33 31.37
N ASP A 220 -7.80 5.37 31.18
CA ASP A 220 -8.74 5.76 32.25
C ASP A 220 -8.72 4.80 33.45
N ALA A 221 -8.16 3.59 33.29
CA ALA A 221 -8.03 2.59 34.34
C ALA A 221 -6.67 2.68 35.07
N GLY A 222 -5.80 3.61 34.68
CA GLY A 222 -4.44 3.74 35.22
C GLY A 222 -3.45 2.74 34.65
N SER A 223 -3.79 2.08 33.53
CA SER A 223 -2.88 1.15 32.85
C SER A 223 -1.97 1.92 31.89
N SER A 224 -0.68 1.59 31.90
CA SER A 224 0.29 2.15 30.95
C SER A 224 0.13 1.49 29.58
N LEU A 225 0.12 2.31 28.52
CA LEU A 225 0.13 1.89 27.12
C LEU A 225 1.31 2.54 26.41
N ARG A 226 2.25 1.72 25.93
CA ARG A 226 3.45 2.15 25.22
C ARG A 226 3.29 1.98 23.71
N VAL A 227 3.39 3.06 22.97
CA VAL A 227 3.21 3.09 21.51
C VAL A 227 4.49 3.57 20.83
N LEU A 228 5.04 2.75 19.93
CA LEU A 228 6.13 3.14 19.05
C LEU A 228 5.54 3.63 17.72
N VAL A 229 5.77 4.90 17.42
CA VAL A 229 5.30 5.57 16.19
C VAL A 229 6.45 5.77 15.22
N LEU A 230 6.23 5.41 13.95
CA LEU A 230 7.24 5.42 12.90
C LEU A 230 6.79 6.22 11.67
N ASP A 231 7.72 6.94 11.05
CA ASP A 231 7.57 7.47 9.69
C ASP A 231 8.91 7.28 8.98
N LEU A 232 8.96 6.24 8.15
CA LEU A 232 10.16 5.83 7.43
C LEU A 232 10.23 6.53 6.07
N PRO A 233 11.42 6.77 5.50
CA PRO A 233 11.55 7.48 4.24
C PRO A 233 10.86 6.75 3.07
N SER A 234 10.04 7.50 2.33
CA SER A 234 9.27 7.01 1.17
C SER A 234 10.08 6.90 -0.13
N GLY A 235 11.22 7.59 -0.23
CA GLY A 235 11.98 7.70 -1.48
C GLY A 235 12.43 6.36 -2.07
N LEU A 236 12.34 6.22 -3.41
CA LEU A 236 12.75 5.02 -4.18
C LEU A 236 14.24 4.63 -4.04
N ARG A 237 15.04 5.48 -3.41
CA ARG A 237 16.47 5.26 -3.13
C ARG A 237 16.74 4.94 -1.66
N ALA A 238 15.70 4.92 -0.83
CA ALA A 238 15.83 4.61 0.58
C ALA A 238 16.12 3.12 0.74
N HIS A 239 17.29 2.79 1.28
CA HIS A 239 17.60 1.42 1.67
C HIS A 239 16.78 1.04 2.92
N ARG A 240 15.55 0.57 2.72
CA ARG A 240 14.61 0.28 3.82
C ARG A 240 15.02 -0.92 4.65
N ASP A 241 15.64 -1.93 4.05
CA ASP A 241 16.10 -3.14 4.72
C ASP A 241 16.93 -2.89 6.01
N PRO A 242 18.04 -2.13 5.96
CA PRO A 242 18.77 -1.76 7.17
C PRO A 242 17.95 -0.97 8.19
N LEU A 243 16.99 -0.16 7.74
CA LEU A 243 16.12 0.63 8.63
C LEU A 243 15.11 -0.29 9.34
N LEU A 244 14.45 -1.20 8.63
CA LEU A 244 13.50 -2.16 9.21
C LEU A 244 14.17 -3.09 10.22
N ARG A 245 15.43 -3.51 9.99
CA ARG A 245 16.20 -4.26 11.00
C ARG A 245 16.46 -3.44 12.27
N LYS A 246 16.74 -2.14 12.13
CA LYS A 246 16.88 -1.24 13.28
C LYS A 246 15.56 -1.04 14.01
N VAL A 247 14.45 -0.93 13.28
CA VAL A 247 13.11 -0.88 13.86
C VAL A 247 12.85 -2.15 14.68
N ASN A 248 13.11 -3.34 14.14
CA ASN A 248 12.98 -4.58 14.90
C ASN A 248 13.86 -4.65 16.15
N ALA A 249 15.10 -4.16 16.06
CA ALA A 249 15.97 -4.06 17.23
C ALA A 249 15.36 -3.13 18.29
N ILE A 250 14.83 -1.98 17.88
CA ILE A 250 14.11 -1.05 18.76
C ILE A 250 12.91 -1.73 19.41
N ILE A 251 12.04 -2.39 18.63
CA ILE A 251 10.86 -3.11 19.14
C ILE A 251 11.29 -4.17 20.16
N THR A 252 12.32 -4.96 19.84
CA THR A 252 12.84 -6.00 20.72
C THR A 252 13.38 -5.44 22.04
N THR A 253 14.06 -4.29 22.00
CA THR A 253 14.64 -3.65 23.19
C THR A 253 13.60 -2.91 24.03
N THR A 254 12.68 -2.19 23.39
CA THR A 254 11.73 -1.29 24.08
C THR A 254 10.41 -1.96 24.45
N GLN A 255 10.09 -3.09 23.80
CA GLN A 255 8.88 -3.88 24.01
C GLN A 255 7.60 -3.02 24.07
N PRO A 256 7.33 -2.17 23.06
CA PRO A 256 6.12 -1.35 23.04
C PRO A 256 4.86 -2.21 22.93
N ASP A 257 3.75 -1.84 23.55
CA ASP A 257 2.49 -2.56 23.38
C ASP A 257 1.96 -2.49 21.94
N LEU A 258 2.23 -1.37 21.25
CA LEU A 258 1.82 -1.14 19.86
C LEU A 258 2.95 -0.54 19.04
N VAL A 259 3.03 -0.94 17.77
CA VAL A 259 3.91 -0.30 16.77
C VAL A 259 3.06 0.14 15.60
N VAL A 260 3.09 1.44 15.28
CA VAL A 260 2.21 2.06 14.28
C VAL A 260 2.97 3.10 13.47
N GLY A 261 2.39 3.53 12.35
CA GLY A 261 2.93 4.58 11.51
C GLY A 261 3.26 4.10 10.09
N ASP A 262 3.80 5.01 9.30
CA ASP A 262 4.13 4.76 7.90
C ASP A 262 5.50 4.09 7.78
N PHE A 263 5.51 2.77 7.65
CA PHE A 263 6.74 2.02 7.41
C PHE A 263 7.30 2.24 6.00
N ASN A 264 6.52 2.86 5.09
CA ASN A 264 6.83 2.95 3.67
C ASN A 264 7.31 1.62 3.07
N ALA A 265 6.85 0.51 3.65
CA ALA A 265 7.27 -0.84 3.36
C ALA A 265 6.05 -1.66 2.97
N VAL A 266 6.30 -2.72 2.21
CA VAL A 266 5.23 -3.60 1.77
C VAL A 266 4.70 -4.39 2.97
N ARG A 267 3.41 -4.70 2.95
CA ARG A 267 2.67 -5.37 4.04
C ARG A 267 3.29 -6.66 4.57
N GLN A 268 4.17 -7.29 3.79
CA GLN A 268 4.90 -8.52 4.13
C GLN A 268 6.40 -8.32 3.98
N ALA A 269 6.91 -7.16 4.41
CA ALA A 269 8.35 -6.93 4.48
C ALA A 269 8.97 -8.05 5.31
N THR A 270 9.81 -8.86 4.68
CA THR A 270 10.38 -10.07 5.31
C THR A 270 11.20 -9.72 6.55
N GLN A 271 11.71 -8.50 6.62
CA GLN A 271 12.48 -7.98 7.75
C GLN A 271 11.62 -7.77 8.99
N LEU A 272 10.29 -7.64 8.87
CA LEU A 272 9.36 -7.56 10.00
C LEU A 272 8.75 -8.94 10.36
N GLN A 273 9.15 -10.02 9.68
CA GLN A 273 8.63 -11.37 9.89
C GLN A 273 9.75 -12.38 10.24
N PRO A 274 9.56 -13.22 11.28
CA PRO A 274 8.46 -13.19 12.24
C PRO A 274 8.53 -11.94 13.14
N PRO A 275 7.40 -11.49 13.72
CA PRO A 275 7.44 -10.40 14.67
C PRO A 275 8.23 -10.82 15.92
N PRO A 276 8.79 -9.86 16.69
CA PRO A 276 9.48 -10.16 17.94
C PRO A 276 8.61 -10.97 18.90
N GLN A 277 9.24 -11.71 19.82
CA GLN A 277 8.53 -12.51 20.82
C GLN A 277 7.56 -11.63 21.62
N GLY A 278 6.29 -12.04 21.73
CA GLY A 278 5.23 -11.31 22.43
C GLY A 278 4.24 -10.59 21.51
N TYR A 279 4.58 -10.40 20.23
CA TYR A 279 3.73 -9.76 19.25
C TYR A 279 2.96 -10.78 18.40
N ARG A 280 1.82 -10.35 17.85
CA ARG A 280 0.97 -11.13 16.94
C ARG A 280 0.75 -10.39 15.64
#